data_AF-A0A950C8N7-F1
#
_entry.id   AF-A0A950C8N7-F1
#
_cell.length_a   1.000
_cell.length_b   1.000
_cell.length_c   1.000
_cell.angle_alpha   90.00
_cell.angle_beta   90.00
_cell.angle_gamma   90.00
#
_symmetry.space_group_name_H-M   'P 1'
#
loop_
_entity.id
_entity.type
_entity.pdbx_description
1 polymer ?
#
loop_
_entity_poly.entity_id
_entity_poly.type
_entity_poly.pdbx_seq_one_letter_code
_entity_poly.pdbx_strand_id
1 'polypeptide(L)' 'RRAEHRERILRDLDFCMRDNCQAWELKADGRYVRVDRGNERPINAQAELLAVYAVGPPATV' A
#
# COMPACT_ATOMS: atom_id res chain seq x y z
N ARG A 1 19.15 -10.72 6.59
CA ARG A 1 18.62 -11.07 5.24
C ARG A 1 17.20 -11.65 5.24
N ARG A 2 16.93 -12.91 5.63
CA ARG A 2 15.54 -13.47 5.57
C ARG A 2 14.54 -12.73 6.46
N ALA A 3 14.95 -12.36 7.67
CA ALA A 3 14.13 -11.57 8.60
C ALA A 3 13.81 -10.17 8.02
N GLU A 4 14.82 -9.44 7.55
CA GLU A 4 14.64 -8.14 6.87
C GLU A 4 13.66 -8.22 5.67
N HIS A 5 13.77 -9.25 4.83
CA HIS A 5 12.83 -9.41 3.71
C HIS A 5 11.40 -9.66 4.19
N ARG A 6 11.22 -10.46 5.25
CA ARG A 6 9.91 -10.68 5.85
C ARG A 6 9.33 -9.38 6.42
N GLU A 7 10.13 -8.61 7.15
CA GLU A 7 9.70 -7.32 7.72
C GLU A 7 9.32 -6.32 6.64
N ARG A 8 10.11 -6.25 5.56
CA ARG A 8 9.78 -5.42 4.39
C ARG A 8 8.44 -5.83 3.78
N ILE A 9 8.26 -7.13 3.51
CA ILE A 9 7.01 -7.64 2.91
C ILE A 9 5.81 -7.34 3.80
N LEU A 10 5.92 -7.55 5.12
CA LEU A 10 4.81 -7.28 6.04
C LEU A 10 4.47 -5.79 6.08
N ARG A 11 5.47 -4.91 6.03
CA ARG A 11 5.27 -3.46 5.96
C ARG A 11 4.58 -3.04 4.66
N ASP A 12 5.01 -3.59 3.53
CA ASP A 12 4.41 -3.29 2.22
C ASP A 12 2.95 -3.78 2.17
N LEU A 13 2.66 -4.95 2.74
CA LEU A 13 1.31 -5.47 2.87
C LEU A 13 0.43 -4.61 3.80
N ASP A 14 0.98 -4.04 4.87
CA ASP A 14 0.24 -3.09 5.73
C ASP A 14 -0.25 -1.88 4.92
N PHE A 15 0.59 -1.32 4.05
CA PHE A 15 0.16 -0.23 3.15
C PHE A 15 -0.97 -0.69 2.22
N CYS A 16 -0.86 -1.86 1.61
CA CYS A 16 -1.90 -2.41 0.74
C CYS A 16 -3.23 -2.63 1.49
N MET A 17 -3.19 -3.14 2.73
CA MET A 17 -4.39 -3.39 3.53
C MET A 17 -5.06 -2.11 4.01
N ARG A 18 -4.33 -1.01 4.10
CA ARG A 18 -4.83 0.31 4.53
C ARG A 18 -5.25 1.20 3.38
N ASP A 19 -5.08 0.77 2.14
CA ASP A 19 -5.48 1.55 0.97
C ASP A 19 -7.00 1.80 0.99
N ASN A 20 -7.38 3.07 1.00
CA ASN A 20 -8.78 3.51 0.92
C ASN A 20 -9.05 4.40 -0.30
N CYS A 21 -8.10 4.45 -1.24
CA CYS A 21 -8.21 5.23 -2.48
C CYS A 21 -8.51 4.34 -3.70
N GLN A 22 -7.92 3.15 -3.75
CA GLN A 22 -7.86 2.24 -4.88
C GLN A 22 -8.11 0.77 -4.49
N ALA A 23 -8.48 0.48 -3.24
CA ALA A 23 -8.90 -0.85 -2.84
C ALA A 23 -10.29 -1.23 -3.39
N TRP A 24 -10.43 -2.49 -3.81
CA TRP A 24 -11.69 -3.07 -4.28
C TRP A 24 -12.00 -4.34 -3.51
N GLU A 25 -13.23 -4.46 -3.03
CA GLU A 25 -13.72 -5.66 -2.37
C GLU A 25 -14.49 -6.53 -3.36
N LEU A 26 -14.09 -7.80 -3.45
CA LEU A 26 -14.88 -8.83 -4.12
C LEU A 26 -16.03 -9.24 -3.22
N LYS A 27 -17.26 -8.94 -3.64
CA LYS A 27 -18.48 -9.33 -2.93
C LYS A 27 -18.85 -10.78 -3.26
N ALA A 28 -19.67 -11.40 -2.41
CA ALA A 28 -20.10 -12.78 -2.57
C ALA A 28 -20.87 -13.05 -3.88
N ASP A 29 -21.45 -12.00 -4.48
CA ASP A 29 -22.13 -12.05 -5.77
C ASP A 29 -21.20 -11.90 -6.98
N GLY A 30 -19.88 -11.87 -6.74
CA GLY A 30 -18.86 -11.76 -7.79
C GLY A 30 -18.59 -10.33 -8.27
N ARG A 31 -19.30 -9.32 -7.76
CA ARG A 31 -19.03 -7.92 -8.12
C ARG A 31 -17.85 -7.38 -7.33
N TYR A 32 -17.02 -6.58 -8.01
CA TYR A 32 -16.03 -5.74 -7.37
C TYR A 32 -16.65 -4.39 -7.03
N VAL A 33 -16.55 -3.98 -5.76
CA VAL A 33 -16.98 -2.66 -5.29
C VAL A 33 -15.77 -1.94 -4.74
N ARG A 34 -15.50 -0.73 -5.24
CA ARG A 34 -14.42 0.09 -4.73
C ARG A 34 -14.74 0.50 -3.29
N VAL A 35 -13.76 0.38 -2.40
CA VAL A 35 -13.87 0.84 -1.01
C VAL A 35 -14.15 2.34 -1.00
N ASP A 36 -15.11 2.76 -0.18
CA ASP A 36 -15.37 4.17 0.09
C ASP A 36 -14.65 4.56 1.38
N ARG A 37 -13.76 5.55 1.30
CA ARG A 37 -13.05 6.09 2.47
C ARG A 37 -13.93 6.99 3.35
N GLY A 38 -15.08 7.44 2.87
CA GLY A 38 -15.88 8.47 3.52
C GLY A 38 -15.05 9.72 3.87
N ASN A 39 -14.96 10.02 5.17
CA ASN A 39 -14.23 11.17 5.70
C ASN A 39 -12.82 10.85 6.20
N GLU A 40 -12.36 9.60 6.07
CA GLU A 40 -11.01 9.23 6.47
C GLU A 40 -9.95 9.88 5.58
N ARG A 41 -8.75 10.07 6.15
CA ARG A 41 -7.59 10.56 5.39
C ARG A 41 -7.32 9.61 4.22
N PRO A 42 -7.05 10.15 3.01
CA PRO A 42 -6.68 9.31 1.87
C PRO A 42 -5.34 8.61 2.14
N ILE A 43 -5.34 7.30 1.98
CA ILE A 43 -4.18 6.42 1.98
C ILE A 43 -4.18 5.69 0.63
N ASN A 44 -3.12 5.89 -0.15
CA ASN A 44 -2.91 5.21 -1.43
C ASN A 44 -1.62 4.40 -1.32
N ALA A 45 -1.73 3.07 -1.34
CA ALA A 45 -0.61 2.17 -1.13
C ALA A 45 0.51 2.40 -2.15
N GLN A 46 0.17 2.65 -3.42
CA GLN A 46 1.17 2.88 -4.46
C GLN A 46 1.97 4.16 -4.21
N ALA A 47 1.34 5.23 -3.75
CA ALA A 47 2.01 6.48 -3.37
C ALA A 47 2.89 6.31 -2.12
N GLU A 48 2.41 5.58 -1.11
CA GLU A 48 3.18 5.28 0.10
C GLU A 48 4.43 4.43 -0.23
N LEU A 49 4.26 3.36 -1.00
CA LEU A 49 5.36 2.51 -1.47
C LEU A 49 6.35 3.32 -2.32
N LEU A 50 5.85 4.18 -3.21
CA LEU A 50 6.71 5.06 -4.00
C LEU A 50 7.51 6.01 -3.09
N ALA A 51 6.89 6.64 -2.09
CA ALA A 51 7.60 7.51 -1.16
C ALA A 51 8.72 6.78 -0.40
N VAL A 52 8.47 5.53 0.01
CA VAL A 52 9.46 4.69 0.71
C VAL A 52 10.63 4.30 -0.20
N TYR A 53 10.37 3.97 -1.47
CA TYR A 53 11.36 3.38 -2.37
C TYR A 53 11.96 4.36 -3.41
N ALA A 54 11.36 5.52 -3.62
CA ALA A 54 11.84 6.53 -4.56
C ALA A 54 12.99 7.39 -3.99
N VAL A 55 13.22 7.35 -2.67
CA VAL A 55 14.48 7.82 -2.10
C VAL A 55 15.57 6.82 -2.52
N GLY A 56 16.18 7.09 -3.68
CA GLY A 56 17.36 6.35 -4.13
C GLY A 56 18.50 6.44 -3.11
N PRO A 57 19.55 5.61 -3.25
CA PRO A 57 20.78 5.83 -2.48
C PRO A 57 21.22 7.29 -2.65
N PRO A 58 21.79 7.94 -1.61
CA PRO A 58 22.29 9.29 -1.73
C PRO A 58 23.19 9.35 -2.96
N ALA A 59 22.91 10.30 -3.86
CA ALA A 59 23.75 10.51 -5.02
C ALA A 59 25.18 10.74 -4.51
N THR A 60 26.06 9.78 -4.76
CA THR A 60 27.48 9.92 -4.47
C THR A 60 27.99 11.04 -5.37
N VAL A 61 28.12 12.25 -4.81
CA VAL A 61 28.85 13.38 -5.41
C VAL A 61 30.31 13.25 -5.05
#